data_AF-A0A7J4VFW5-F1
#
_entry.id   AF-A0A7J4VFW5-F1
#
_cell.length_a   1.000
_cell.length_b   1.000
_cell.length_c   1.000
_cell.angle_alpha   90.00
_cell.angle_beta   90.00
_cell.angle_gamma   90.00
#
_symmetry.space_group_name_H-M   'P 1'
#
loop_
_entity.id
_entity.type
_entity.pdbx_description
1 polymer ?
#
loop_
_entity_poly.entity_id
_entity_poly.type
_entity_poly.pdbx_seq_one_letter_code
_entity_poly.pdbx_strand_id
1 'polypeptide(L)'
;MKDYTPEALRNIGLFGHASAGKTTFNELALYTGGETTRIGKIEEGNTISDYTANEIERKISISLSACHLEWKDTKLNLIDAPGTSDFEGEVLAAAKVVDTGVIFVKAVEGIEVGTEHCWDYLKGDKKPAAIVVNKIDHERSDFERVVAQAHERLSHGVVVVTFPAKEGLHFDTVIDVLKMKAYKYGALGSKQVTEMDIPDDLKAKAEE
;
A
#
# COMPACT_ATOMS: atom_id res chain seq x y z
N MET A 1 -1.51 -1.59 28.75
CA MET A 1 -1.84 -1.78 27.33
C MET A 1 -3.34 -1.90 27.23
N LYS A 2 -3.96 -1.31 26.21
CA LYS A 2 -5.39 -1.49 25.93
C LYS A 2 -5.59 -2.97 25.55
N ASP A 3 -6.57 -3.63 26.16
CA ASP A 3 -6.90 -5.01 25.81
C ASP A 3 -7.75 -5.01 24.54
N TYR A 4 -7.37 -5.85 23.58
CA TYR A 4 -8.07 -5.98 22.30
C TYR A 4 -8.77 -7.31 22.22
N THR A 5 -10.02 -7.29 21.78
CA THR A 5 -10.68 -8.53 21.37
C THR A 5 -10.09 -9.00 20.03
N PRO A 6 -10.12 -10.31 19.72
CA PRO A 6 -9.63 -10.81 18.44
C PRO A 6 -10.27 -10.11 17.22
N GLU A 7 -11.54 -9.70 17.33
CA GLU A 7 -12.28 -9.02 16.27
C GLU A 7 -11.80 -7.59 16.02
N ALA A 8 -11.10 -6.99 16.99
CA ALA A 8 -10.48 -5.68 16.90
C ALA A 8 -9.00 -5.72 16.46
N LEU A 9 -8.48 -6.90 16.07
CA LEU A 9 -7.13 -7.07 15.55
C LEU A 9 -7.15 -7.28 14.03
N ARG A 10 -6.23 -6.63 13.31
CA ARG A 10 -6.00 -6.88 11.88
C ARG A 10 -4.51 -7.04 11.62
N ASN A 11 -4.09 -8.19 11.11
CA ASN A 11 -2.71 -8.41 10.66
C ASN A 11 -2.63 -8.21 9.14
N ILE A 12 -1.94 -7.15 8.72
CA ILE A 12 -1.87 -6.71 7.34
C ILE A 12 -0.43 -6.79 6.86
N GLY A 13 -0.17 -7.55 5.80
CA GLY A 13 1.13 -7.61 5.16
C GLY A 13 1.25 -6.64 4.00
N LEU A 14 2.38 -5.96 3.90
CA LEU A 14 2.72 -5.07 2.78
C LEU A 14 3.68 -5.83 1.85
N PHE A 15 3.25 -6.04 0.61
CA PHE A 15 3.93 -6.88 -0.38
C PHE A 15 4.09 -6.14 -1.71
N GLY A 16 4.93 -6.67 -2.59
CA GLY A 16 5.21 -6.09 -3.90
C GLY A 16 6.70 -5.88 -4.16
N HIS A 17 7.04 -5.50 -5.39
CA HIS A 17 8.42 -5.42 -5.84
C HIS A 17 9.25 -4.35 -5.09
N ALA A 18 10.57 -4.40 -5.28
CA ALA A 18 11.49 -3.41 -4.74
C ALA A 18 11.07 -1.99 -5.15
N SER A 19 11.17 -1.06 -4.20
CA SER A 19 10.85 0.36 -4.41
C SER A 19 9.40 0.66 -4.83
N ALA A 20 8.46 -0.27 -4.61
CA ALA A 20 7.02 -0.06 -4.80
C ALA A 20 6.38 0.84 -3.72
N GLY A 21 7.12 1.19 -2.66
CA GLY A 21 6.71 2.15 -1.63
C GLY A 21 6.06 1.56 -0.38
N LYS A 22 6.26 0.26 -0.12
CA LYS A 22 5.74 -0.46 1.06
C LYS A 22 6.20 0.18 2.38
N THR A 23 7.50 0.34 2.56
CA THR A 23 8.10 0.97 3.74
C THR A 23 7.67 2.42 3.91
N THR A 24 7.64 3.19 2.81
CA THR A 24 7.15 4.58 2.86
C THR A 24 5.68 4.66 3.28
N PHE A 25 4.84 3.72 2.81
CA PHE A 25 3.46 3.61 3.27
C PHE A 25 3.39 3.26 4.75
N ASN A 26 4.22 2.33 5.23
CA ASN A 26 4.26 1.97 6.65
C ASN A 26 4.58 3.19 7.54
N GLU A 27 5.59 3.98 7.18
CA GLU A 27 5.94 5.22 7.89
C GLU A 27 4.80 6.25 7.89
N LEU A 28 4.11 6.40 6.76
CA LEU A 28 2.96 7.29 6.63
C LEU A 28 1.77 6.79 7.46
N ALA A 29 1.54 5.49 7.52
CA ALA A 29 0.48 4.89 8.30
C ALA A 29 0.73 5.14 9.80
N LEU A 30 1.94 4.85 10.29
CA LEU A 30 2.34 5.09 11.69
C LEU A 30 2.20 6.57 12.07
N TYR A 31 2.67 7.47 11.21
CA TYR A 31 2.52 8.92 11.42
C TYR A 31 1.05 9.34 11.44
N THR A 32 0.25 8.83 10.50
CA THR A 32 -1.17 9.18 10.37
C THR A 32 -1.96 8.69 11.58
N GLY A 33 -1.71 7.46 12.04
CA GLY A 33 -2.26 6.87 13.26
C GLY A 33 -1.80 7.55 14.55
N GLY A 34 -0.70 8.32 14.52
CA GLY A 34 -0.20 9.08 15.66
C GLY A 34 0.84 8.33 16.51
N GLU A 35 1.32 7.18 16.05
CA GLU A 35 2.37 6.40 16.70
C GLU A 35 3.73 7.07 16.62
N THR A 36 3.94 7.88 15.57
CA THR A 36 5.15 8.69 15.39
C THR A 36 4.80 10.16 15.19
N THR A 37 5.69 11.04 15.62
CA THR A 37 5.55 12.50 15.46
C THR A 37 6.17 13.02 14.16
N ARG A 38 6.83 12.14 13.38
CA ARG A 38 7.49 12.44 12.11
C ARG A 38 7.35 11.27 11.14
N ILE A 39 7.39 11.55 9.85
CA ILE A 39 7.44 10.54 8.79
C ILE A 39 8.91 10.17 8.57
N GLY A 40 9.28 8.90 8.78
CA GLY A 40 10.62 8.41 8.49
C GLY A 40 10.89 8.36 6.98
N LYS A 41 12.17 8.45 6.61
CA LYS A 41 12.63 8.35 5.22
C LYS A 41 13.77 7.37 5.10
N ILE A 42 13.65 6.50 4.09
CA ILE A 42 14.68 5.51 3.74
C ILE A 42 16.02 6.22 3.46
N GLU A 43 15.98 7.32 2.72
CA GLU A 43 17.19 8.08 2.35
C GLU A 43 17.94 8.68 3.53
N GLU A 44 17.22 8.96 4.62
CA GLU A 44 17.78 9.49 5.86
C GLU A 44 18.11 8.38 6.87
N GLY A 45 17.87 7.10 6.52
CA GLY A 45 18.16 5.95 7.38
C GLY A 45 17.40 5.94 8.70
N ASN A 46 16.19 6.52 8.71
CA ASN A 46 15.51 6.85 9.97
C ASN A 46 14.05 6.35 10.03
N THR A 47 13.70 5.40 9.16
CA THR A 47 12.43 4.67 9.21
C THR A 47 12.38 3.76 10.43
N ILE A 48 11.17 3.40 10.85
CA ILE A 48 10.92 2.43 11.92
C ILE A 48 11.14 1.00 11.42
N SER A 49 10.80 0.72 10.16
CA SER A 49 10.91 -0.62 9.55
C SER A 49 12.35 -1.05 9.25
N ASP A 50 13.11 -0.20 8.54
CA ASP A 50 14.47 -0.51 8.10
C ASP A 50 15.48 0.02 9.13
N TYR A 51 15.70 -0.73 10.22
CA TYR A 51 16.50 -0.29 11.37
C TYR A 51 17.89 -0.93 11.46
N THR A 52 18.20 -1.94 10.64
CA THR A 52 19.53 -2.56 10.67
C THR A 52 20.55 -1.75 9.89
N ALA A 53 21.83 -1.84 10.27
CA ALA A 53 22.90 -1.10 9.60
C ALA A 53 22.98 -1.41 8.09
N ASN A 54 22.73 -2.67 7.70
CA ASN A 54 22.76 -3.08 6.31
C ASN A 54 21.57 -2.50 5.52
N GLU A 55 20.38 -2.43 6.10
CA GLU A 55 19.21 -1.85 5.45
C GLU A 55 19.38 -0.34 5.26
N ILE A 56 19.91 0.35 6.28
CA ILE A 56 20.23 1.78 6.22
C ILE A 56 21.31 2.06 5.16
N GLU A 57 22.38 1.28 5.14
CA GLU A 57 23.48 1.46 4.19
C GLU A 57 23.04 1.19 2.74
N ARG A 58 22.28 0.11 2.52
CA ARG A 58 21.86 -0.33 1.19
C ARG A 58 20.55 0.29 0.70
N LYS A 59 19.80 0.93 1.59
CA LYS A 59 18.49 1.55 1.31
C LYS A 59 17.47 0.56 0.74
N ILE A 60 17.51 -0.66 1.26
CA ILE A 60 16.58 -1.74 0.93
C ILE A 60 16.19 -2.44 2.23
N SER A 61 14.94 -2.88 2.33
CA SER A 61 14.51 -3.79 3.39
C SER A 61 15.11 -5.17 3.17
N ILE A 62 15.66 -5.76 4.23
CA ILE A 62 16.29 -7.08 4.24
C ILE A 62 15.47 -8.04 5.08
N SER A 63 15.01 -7.58 6.25
CA SER A 63 14.18 -8.36 7.16
C SER A 63 12.74 -7.90 7.08
N LEU A 64 11.78 -8.78 7.37
CA LEU A 64 10.43 -8.32 7.65
C LEU A 64 10.44 -7.47 8.93
N SER A 65 9.63 -6.43 8.97
CA SER A 65 9.43 -5.61 10.16
C SER A 65 7.96 -5.61 10.57
N ALA A 66 7.71 -5.62 11.88
CA ALA A 66 6.36 -5.60 12.44
C ALA A 66 6.15 -4.30 13.22
N CYS A 67 5.19 -3.51 12.79
CA CYS A 67 4.76 -2.29 13.46
C CYS A 67 3.27 -2.38 13.81
N HIS A 68 2.78 -1.51 14.67
CA HIS A 68 1.35 -1.43 14.94
C HIS A 68 0.89 0.00 15.10
N LEU A 69 -0.40 0.23 14.84
CA LEU A 69 -1.08 1.49 15.11
C LEU A 69 -2.53 1.26 15.52
N GLU A 70 -3.09 2.21 16.27
CA GLU A 70 -4.54 2.24 16.54
C GLU A 70 -5.29 3.08 15.49
N TRP A 71 -6.36 2.53 14.93
CA TRP A 71 -7.26 3.26 14.03
C TRP A 71 -8.71 2.89 14.28
N LYS A 72 -9.55 3.85 14.66
CA LYS A 72 -10.99 3.68 14.93
C LYS A 72 -11.29 2.43 15.80
N ASP A 73 -10.66 2.38 16.97
CA ASP A 73 -10.76 1.28 17.96
C ASP A 73 -10.31 -0.11 17.46
N THR A 74 -9.61 -0.17 16.34
CA THR A 74 -8.98 -1.39 15.80
C THR A 74 -7.46 -1.25 15.90
N LYS A 75 -6.80 -2.30 16.37
CA LYS A 75 -5.33 -2.39 16.30
C LYS A 75 -4.94 -3.00 14.96
N LEU A 76 -4.20 -2.24 14.17
CA LEU A 76 -3.60 -2.72 12.93
C LEU A 76 -2.16 -3.12 13.21
N ASN A 77 -1.81 -4.37 12.94
CA ASN A 77 -0.43 -4.83 12.92
C ASN A 77 0.02 -4.85 11.46
N LEU A 78 0.98 -4.00 11.11
CA LEU A 78 1.54 -3.89 9.77
C LEU A 78 2.83 -4.71 9.70
N ILE A 79 2.91 -5.60 8.73
CA ILE A 79 4.10 -6.41 8.44
C ILE A 79 4.68 -5.93 7.12
N ASP A 80 5.74 -5.14 7.17
CA ASP A 80 6.44 -4.68 5.97
C ASP A 80 7.45 -5.74 5.54
N ALA A 81 7.23 -6.33 4.35
CA ALA A 81 8.08 -7.39 3.81
C ALA A 81 9.09 -6.84 2.79
N PRO A 82 10.28 -7.46 2.66
CA PRO A 82 11.26 -7.11 1.63
C PRO A 82 10.69 -7.18 0.21
N GLY A 83 11.19 -6.31 -0.69
CA GLY A 83 10.77 -6.28 -2.09
C GLY A 83 11.70 -6.96 -3.09
N THR A 84 12.88 -7.39 -2.65
CA THR A 84 13.87 -8.07 -3.50
C THR A 84 13.73 -9.59 -3.37
N SER A 85 13.98 -10.31 -4.47
CA SER A 85 13.94 -11.77 -4.51
C SER A 85 14.97 -12.44 -3.61
N ASP A 86 16.06 -11.74 -3.27
CA ASP A 86 17.12 -12.29 -2.42
C ASP A 86 16.63 -12.62 -1.00
N PHE A 87 15.54 -11.99 -0.55
CA PHE A 87 14.96 -12.16 0.78
C PHE A 87 13.54 -12.75 0.74
N GLU A 88 13.27 -13.61 -0.24
CA GLU A 88 11.97 -14.24 -0.44
C GLU A 88 11.48 -15.07 0.77
N GLY A 89 12.40 -15.59 1.58
CA GLY A 89 12.05 -16.27 2.85
C GLY A 89 11.27 -15.39 3.83
N GLU A 90 11.61 -14.10 3.91
CA GLU A 90 10.92 -13.11 4.76
C GLU A 90 9.52 -12.80 4.21
N VAL A 91 9.39 -12.71 2.88
CA VAL A 91 8.12 -12.51 2.18
C VAL A 91 7.18 -13.68 2.44
N LEU A 92 7.68 -14.92 2.33
CA LEU A 92 6.93 -16.14 2.63
C LEU A 92 6.49 -16.20 4.10
N ALA A 93 7.39 -15.84 5.03
CA ALA A 93 7.07 -15.81 6.45
C ALA A 93 5.96 -14.79 6.75
N ALA A 94 6.03 -13.59 6.17
CA ALA A 94 4.98 -12.58 6.30
C ALA A 94 3.64 -13.07 5.72
N ALA A 95 3.63 -13.67 4.53
CA ALA A 95 2.41 -14.17 3.89
C ALA A 95 1.68 -15.24 4.75
N LYS A 96 2.43 -16.06 5.49
CA LYS A 96 1.86 -17.09 6.37
C LYS A 96 1.08 -16.51 7.56
N VAL A 97 1.60 -15.44 8.15
CA VAL A 97 1.12 -14.92 9.44
C VAL A 97 0.05 -13.82 9.32
N VAL A 98 -0.09 -13.20 8.15
CA VAL A 98 -1.07 -12.11 7.94
C VAL A 98 -2.48 -12.63 7.71
N ASP A 99 -3.48 -11.80 8.05
CA ASP A 99 -4.87 -12.05 7.72
C ASP A 99 -5.22 -11.52 6.32
N THR A 100 -4.56 -10.45 5.89
CA THR A 100 -4.79 -9.79 4.59
C THR A 100 -3.48 -9.26 4.03
N GLY A 101 -3.28 -9.43 2.72
CA GLY A 101 -2.14 -8.83 2.02
C GLY A 101 -2.52 -7.53 1.30
N VAL A 102 -1.59 -6.59 1.22
CA VAL A 102 -1.69 -5.39 0.38
C VAL A 102 -0.51 -5.39 -0.57
N ILE A 103 -0.77 -5.56 -1.87
CA ILE A 103 0.26 -5.59 -2.90
C ILE A 103 0.42 -4.22 -3.52
N PHE A 104 1.59 -3.63 -3.37
CA PHE A 104 1.97 -2.36 -3.96
C PHE A 104 2.54 -2.59 -5.35
N VAL A 105 2.00 -1.85 -6.32
CA VAL A 105 2.39 -1.89 -7.74
C VAL A 105 2.71 -0.48 -8.19
N LYS A 106 3.84 -0.27 -8.87
CA LYS A 106 4.19 1.06 -9.38
C LYS A 106 3.38 1.37 -10.64
N ALA A 107 2.81 2.56 -10.75
CA ALA A 107 1.98 2.94 -11.89
C ALA A 107 2.73 2.96 -13.24
N VAL A 108 4.05 3.15 -13.19
CA VAL A 108 4.90 3.25 -14.39
C VAL A 108 5.36 1.88 -14.87
N GLU A 109 5.85 1.01 -13.98
CA GLU A 109 6.31 -0.33 -14.38
C GLU A 109 5.16 -1.31 -14.52
N GLY A 110 4.12 -1.20 -13.68
CA GLY A 110 3.01 -2.14 -13.63
C GLY A 110 3.38 -3.43 -12.92
N ILE A 111 2.78 -4.56 -13.36
CA ILE A 111 2.98 -5.87 -12.72
C ILE A 111 4.38 -6.40 -13.03
N GLU A 112 5.17 -6.61 -11.98
CA GLU A 112 6.53 -7.18 -12.04
C GLU A 112 6.54 -8.63 -11.54
N VAL A 113 7.58 -9.40 -11.84
CA VAL A 113 7.71 -10.81 -11.41
C VAL A 113 7.57 -10.95 -9.88
N GLY A 114 8.18 -10.04 -9.12
CA GLY A 114 8.03 -10.04 -7.66
C GLY A 114 6.60 -9.76 -7.18
N THR A 115 5.79 -9.07 -8.00
CA THR A 115 4.37 -8.84 -7.72
C THR A 115 3.57 -10.14 -7.88
N GLU A 116 3.84 -10.89 -8.95
CA GLU A 116 3.20 -12.19 -9.20
C GLU A 116 3.56 -13.21 -8.11
N HIS A 117 4.83 -13.28 -7.71
CA HIS A 117 5.25 -14.15 -6.60
C HIS A 117 4.49 -13.82 -5.30
N CYS A 118 4.43 -12.53 -4.93
CA CYS A 118 3.68 -12.10 -3.74
C CYS A 118 2.20 -12.50 -3.82
N TRP A 119 1.59 -12.34 -4.99
CA TRP A 119 0.19 -12.73 -5.22
C TRP A 119 -0.01 -14.23 -5.09
N ASP A 120 0.87 -15.04 -5.67
CA ASP A 120 0.80 -16.51 -5.60
C ASP A 120 0.97 -17.02 -4.17
N TYR A 121 1.81 -16.37 -3.35
CA TYR A 121 1.96 -16.71 -1.93
C TYR A 121 0.68 -16.46 -1.14
N LEU A 122 0.07 -15.30 -1.30
CA LEU A 122 -1.20 -14.97 -0.64
C LEU A 122 -2.33 -15.89 -1.12
N LYS A 123 -2.40 -16.12 -2.44
CA LYS A 123 -3.42 -16.98 -3.06
C LYS A 123 -3.28 -18.44 -2.63
N GLY A 124 -2.06 -18.97 -2.57
CA GLY A 124 -1.78 -20.34 -2.13
C GLY A 124 -2.27 -20.61 -0.70
N ASP A 125 -2.18 -19.60 0.16
CA ASP A 125 -2.68 -19.64 1.54
C ASP A 125 -4.10 -19.11 1.71
N LYS A 126 -4.81 -18.85 0.59
CA LYS A 126 -6.19 -18.34 0.55
C LYS A 126 -6.37 -17.05 1.34
N LYS A 127 -5.34 -16.21 1.38
CA LYS A 127 -5.38 -14.90 2.02
C LYS A 127 -6.11 -13.91 1.10
N PRO A 128 -7.08 -13.12 1.61
CA PRO A 128 -7.61 -12.00 0.87
C PRO A 128 -6.50 -10.96 0.63
N ALA A 129 -6.56 -10.28 -0.51
CA ALA A 129 -5.55 -9.29 -0.88
C ALA A 129 -6.18 -8.06 -1.55
N ALA A 130 -5.64 -6.89 -1.23
CA ALA A 130 -5.89 -5.64 -1.93
C ALA A 130 -4.67 -5.26 -2.79
N ILE A 131 -4.89 -4.50 -3.85
CA ILE A 131 -3.83 -3.97 -4.71
C ILE A 131 -3.83 -2.45 -4.58
N VAL A 132 -2.65 -1.87 -4.34
CA VAL A 132 -2.43 -0.43 -4.30
C VAL A 132 -1.54 -0.06 -5.48
N VAL A 133 -2.10 0.68 -6.44
CA VAL A 133 -1.30 1.30 -7.50
C VAL A 133 -0.68 2.57 -6.93
N ASN A 134 0.63 2.53 -6.71
CA ASN A 134 1.41 3.60 -6.10
C ASN A 134 2.20 4.38 -7.15
N LYS A 135 2.76 5.53 -6.75
CA LYS A 135 3.50 6.46 -7.62
C LYS A 135 2.67 7.03 -8.78
N ILE A 136 1.38 7.26 -8.51
CA ILE A 136 0.45 7.90 -9.46
C ILE A 136 0.86 9.33 -9.80
N ASP A 137 1.60 9.98 -8.92
CA ASP A 137 2.16 11.33 -9.08
C ASP A 137 3.32 11.40 -10.09
N HIS A 138 3.72 10.28 -10.67
CA HIS A 138 4.76 10.22 -11.70
C HIS A 138 4.21 10.61 -13.09
N GLU A 139 4.95 11.41 -13.87
CA GLU A 139 4.53 11.91 -15.21
C GLU A 139 4.11 10.82 -16.20
N ARG A 140 4.68 9.63 -16.06
CA ARG A 140 4.39 8.43 -16.88
C ARG A 140 3.46 7.43 -16.20
N SER A 141 2.72 7.85 -15.19
CA SER A 141 1.71 7.02 -14.54
C SER A 141 0.65 6.60 -15.56
N ASP A 142 0.23 5.34 -15.48
CA ASP A 142 -0.84 4.78 -16.30
C ASP A 142 -1.62 3.75 -15.47
N PHE A 143 -2.61 4.25 -14.72
CA PHE A 143 -3.43 3.46 -13.80
C PHE A 143 -4.25 2.39 -14.53
N GLU A 144 -4.88 2.76 -15.66
CA GLU A 144 -5.73 1.84 -16.43
C GLU A 144 -4.94 0.65 -17.00
N ARG A 145 -3.73 0.90 -17.51
CA ARG A 145 -2.85 -0.19 -17.94
C ARG A 145 -2.48 -1.10 -16.79
N VAL A 146 -2.21 -0.56 -15.60
CA VAL A 146 -1.88 -1.38 -14.42
C VAL A 146 -3.07 -2.23 -14.01
N VAL A 147 -4.29 -1.68 -14.03
CA VAL A 147 -5.53 -2.43 -13.76
C VAL A 147 -5.71 -3.56 -14.77
N ALA A 148 -5.55 -3.28 -16.07
CA ALA A 148 -5.64 -4.29 -17.13
C ALA A 148 -4.60 -5.41 -16.94
N GLN A 149 -3.36 -5.06 -16.61
CA GLN A 149 -2.32 -6.04 -16.31
C GLN A 149 -2.63 -6.86 -15.05
N ALA A 150 -3.16 -6.25 -13.99
CA ALA A 150 -3.55 -6.95 -12.78
C ALA A 150 -4.68 -7.96 -13.06
N HIS A 151 -5.66 -7.56 -13.89
CA HIS A 151 -6.73 -8.44 -14.32
C HIS A 151 -6.22 -9.66 -15.10
N GLU A 152 -5.30 -9.44 -16.06
CA GLU A 152 -4.73 -10.50 -16.89
C GLU A 152 -3.79 -11.43 -16.12
N ARG A 153 -2.89 -10.86 -15.29
CA ARG A 153 -1.75 -11.59 -14.71
C ARG A 153 -1.97 -12.08 -13.28
N LEU A 154 -2.76 -11.37 -12.49
CA LEU A 154 -3.02 -11.75 -11.10
C LEU A 154 -4.36 -12.48 -10.96
N SER A 155 -5.46 -11.85 -11.38
CA SER A 155 -6.79 -12.43 -11.27
C SER A 155 -7.82 -11.70 -12.12
N HIS A 156 -8.65 -12.47 -12.83
CA HIS A 156 -9.80 -11.94 -13.57
C HIS A 156 -10.91 -11.40 -12.63
N GLY A 157 -10.76 -11.57 -11.31
CA GLY A 157 -11.65 -11.01 -10.30
C GLY A 157 -11.17 -9.68 -9.71
N VAL A 158 -10.17 -9.03 -10.30
CA VAL A 158 -9.74 -7.69 -9.88
C VAL A 158 -10.86 -6.68 -10.14
N VAL A 159 -11.24 -5.94 -9.10
CA VAL A 159 -12.28 -4.90 -9.15
C VAL A 159 -11.71 -3.59 -8.65
N VAL A 160 -11.96 -2.50 -9.38
CA VAL A 160 -11.55 -1.16 -9.00
C VAL A 160 -12.59 -0.58 -8.03
N VAL A 161 -12.16 -0.24 -6.82
CA VAL A 161 -13.00 0.44 -5.80
C VAL A 161 -12.62 1.90 -5.61
N THR A 162 -11.44 2.29 -6.08
CA THR A 162 -10.96 3.67 -6.07
C THR A 162 -10.06 3.90 -7.28
N PHE A 163 -10.14 5.08 -7.90
CA PHE A 163 -9.27 5.47 -9.01
C PHE A 163 -8.83 6.93 -8.90
N PRO A 164 -7.67 7.32 -9.47
CA PRO A 164 -7.21 8.69 -9.41
C PRO A 164 -8.07 9.60 -10.30
N ALA A 165 -8.43 10.78 -9.81
CA ALA A 165 -9.15 11.77 -10.63
C ALA A 165 -8.29 12.30 -11.78
N LYS A 166 -6.97 12.39 -11.54
CA LYS A 166 -5.93 12.73 -12.52
C LYS A 166 -4.65 11.99 -12.16
N GLU A 167 -3.81 11.72 -13.16
CA GLU A 167 -2.49 11.12 -12.96
C GLU A 167 -1.38 12.15 -13.22
N GLY A 168 -0.18 11.85 -12.74
CA GLY A 168 1.01 12.67 -12.95
C GLY A 168 1.20 13.77 -11.92
N LEU A 169 2.05 14.73 -12.27
CA LEU A 169 2.42 15.82 -11.36
C LEU A 169 1.19 16.53 -10.83
N HIS A 170 1.21 16.86 -9.54
CA HIS A 170 0.09 17.47 -8.81
C HIS A 170 -1.13 16.55 -8.61
N PHE A 171 -0.97 15.24 -8.72
CA PHE A 171 -1.95 14.28 -8.22
C PHE A 171 -2.28 14.56 -6.74
N ASP A 172 -3.55 14.84 -6.47
CA ASP A 172 -4.03 15.12 -5.12
C ASP A 172 -5.44 14.58 -4.84
N THR A 173 -6.10 13.92 -5.79
CA THR A 173 -7.52 13.57 -5.68
C THR A 173 -7.80 12.14 -6.11
N VAL A 174 -8.52 11.39 -5.28
CA VAL A 174 -8.97 10.01 -5.53
C VAL A 174 -10.49 9.97 -5.53
N ILE A 175 -11.07 9.21 -6.45
CA ILE A 175 -12.51 8.90 -6.52
C ILE A 175 -12.77 7.58 -5.80
N ASP A 176 -13.74 7.57 -4.88
CA ASP A 176 -14.23 6.40 -4.15
C ASP A 176 -15.63 6.05 -4.68
N VAL A 177 -15.74 4.91 -5.38
CA VAL A 177 -17.00 4.48 -6.02
C VAL A 177 -17.94 3.77 -5.03
N LEU A 178 -17.43 3.34 -3.87
CA LEU A 178 -18.27 2.73 -2.84
C LEU A 178 -19.10 3.78 -2.12
N LYS A 179 -18.53 4.97 -1.92
CA LYS A 179 -19.22 6.12 -1.31
C LYS A 179 -19.76 7.11 -2.33
N MET A 180 -19.39 6.96 -3.60
CA MET A 180 -19.67 7.92 -4.67
C MET A 180 -19.21 9.34 -4.29
N LYS A 181 -17.96 9.46 -3.83
CA LYS A 181 -17.34 10.72 -3.40
C LYS A 181 -15.91 10.86 -3.92
N ALA A 182 -15.46 12.10 -4.05
CA ALA A 182 -14.07 12.42 -4.32
C ALA A 182 -13.38 12.90 -3.04
N TYR A 183 -12.13 12.47 -2.85
CA TYR A 183 -11.29 12.82 -1.72
C TYR A 183 -10.05 13.55 -2.20
N LYS A 184 -9.96 14.83 -1.87
CA LYS A 184 -8.80 15.69 -2.16
C LYS A 184 -7.88 15.75 -0.95
N TYR A 185 -6.64 15.33 -1.14
CA TYR A 185 -5.60 15.29 -0.11
C TYR A 185 -4.77 16.58 -0.11
N GLY A 186 -4.46 17.07 1.08
CA GLY A 186 -3.52 18.17 1.26
C GLY A 186 -2.07 17.74 1.09
N ALA A 187 -1.14 18.63 1.46
CA ALA A 187 0.29 18.31 1.45
C ALA A 187 0.61 17.08 2.31
N LEU A 188 1.67 16.35 1.95
CA LEU A 188 2.14 15.18 2.69
C LEU A 188 2.32 15.49 4.18
N GLY A 189 1.75 14.66 5.05
CA GLY A 189 1.80 14.85 6.50
C GLY A 189 0.82 15.89 7.08
N SER A 190 0.10 16.66 6.26
CA SER A 190 -0.91 17.62 6.76
C SER A 190 -2.11 16.95 7.42
N LYS A 191 -2.34 15.66 7.11
CA LYS A 191 -3.55 14.89 7.47
C LYS A 191 -4.87 15.54 6.99
N GLN A 192 -4.79 16.53 6.11
CA GLN A 192 -5.96 17.22 5.56
C GLN A 192 -6.55 16.41 4.41
N VAL A 193 -7.84 16.12 4.52
CA VAL A 193 -8.62 15.45 3.47
C VAL A 193 -9.94 16.20 3.32
N THR A 194 -10.24 16.64 2.11
CA THR A 194 -11.50 17.29 1.76
C THR A 194 -12.37 16.30 1.00
N GLU A 195 -13.55 15.99 1.53
CA GLU A 195 -14.58 15.23 0.80
C GLU A 195 -15.37 16.19 -0.09
N MET A 196 -15.61 15.79 -1.34
CA MET A 196 -16.36 16.57 -2.32
C MET A 196 -17.15 15.64 -3.26
N ASP A 197 -18.04 16.22 -4.04
CA ASP A 197 -18.76 15.48 -5.09
C ASP A 197 -17.81 15.12 -6.23
N ILE A 198 -18.10 13.98 -6.88
CA ILE A 198 -17.33 13.51 -8.04
C ILE A 198 -17.49 14.53 -9.19
N PRO A 199 -16.39 14.97 -9.84
CA PRO A 199 -16.44 15.82 -11.03
C PRO A 199 -17.33 15.22 -12.12
N ASP A 200 -18.11 16.05 -12.83
CA ASP A 200 -19.10 15.59 -13.80
C ASP A 200 -18.49 14.72 -14.92
N ASP A 201 -17.26 15.01 -15.32
CA ASP A 201 -16.50 14.26 -16.33
C ASP A 201 -16.06 12.87 -15.87
N LEU A 202 -16.10 12.59 -14.56
CA LEU A 202 -15.71 11.31 -13.96
C LEU A 202 -16.88 10.50 -13.41
N LYS A 203 -18.10 11.06 -13.36
CA LYS A 203 -19.28 10.37 -12.82
C LYS A 203 -19.62 9.09 -13.58
N ALA A 204 -19.64 9.15 -14.90
CA ALA A 204 -19.96 7.99 -15.73
C ALA A 204 -18.99 6.82 -15.48
N LYS A 205 -17.70 7.12 -15.32
CA LYS A 205 -16.67 6.12 -14.99
C LYS A 205 -16.84 5.55 -13.58
N ALA A 206 -17.33 6.35 -12.63
CA ALA A 206 -17.57 5.90 -11.26
C ALA A 206 -18.83 5.03 -11.11
N GLU A 207 -19.75 5.09 -12.08
CA GLU A 207 -20.99 4.30 -12.11
C GLU A 207 -20.87 2.97 -12.89
N GLU A 208 -19.75 2.76 -13.59
CA GLU A 208 -19.39 1.51 -14.28
C GLU A 208 -18.95 0.42 -13.29
#